data_AF-A0A061N6S4-F1
#
_entry.id   AF-A0A061N6S4-F1
#
_cell.length_a   1.000
_cell.length_b   1.000
_cell.length_c   1.000
_cell.angle_alpha   90.00
_cell.angle_beta   90.00
_cell.angle_gamma   90.00
#
_symmetry.space_group_name_H-M   'P 1'
#
loop_
_entity.id
_entity.type
_entity.pdbx_description
1 polymer ?
#
loop_
_entity_poly.entity_id
_entity_poly.type
_entity_poly.pdbx_seq_one_letter_code
_entity_poly.pdbx_strand_id
1 'polypeptide(L)'
;MKIAYSEDLGGLLALDEPVRKAFKNQLAVWESLGCELVDVAPDLAEAADVFETLRAFEMEAAGGAFVEQHRAELKTTYVKNVEKGMNLTGPEVGRALRKQTELVHEMARFF
;
A
#
# COMPACT_ATOMS: atom_id res chain seq x y z
N MET A 1 3.44 -23.93 14.73
CA MET A 1 2.86 -23.04 13.71
C MET A 1 3.98 -22.17 13.17
N LYS A 2 4.04 -21.92 11.86
CA LYS A 2 5.08 -21.10 11.25
C LYS A 2 4.49 -19.73 10.89
N ILE A 3 5.18 -18.64 11.24
CA ILE A 3 4.74 -17.27 11.02
C ILE A 3 5.86 -16.54 10.27
N ALA A 4 5.55 -16.07 9.06
CA ALA A 4 6.38 -15.09 8.39
C ALA A 4 6.14 -13.70 9.01
N TYR A 5 7.22 -12.97 9.26
CA TYR A 5 7.15 -11.59 9.74
C TYR A 5 8.14 -10.71 8.98
N SER A 6 7.85 -9.42 8.91
CA SER A 6 8.78 -8.39 8.47
C SER A 6 8.40 -7.08 9.15
N GLU A 7 9.40 -6.32 9.60
CA GLU A 7 9.16 -5.01 10.21
C GLU A 7 8.76 -3.98 9.16
N ASP A 8 9.48 -3.94 8.04
CA ASP A 8 9.42 -2.86 7.05
C ASP A 8 9.06 -3.35 5.64
N LEU A 9 8.54 -4.58 5.52
CA LEU A 9 8.22 -5.22 4.24
C LEU A 9 9.42 -5.23 3.28
N GLY A 10 10.59 -5.62 3.77
CA GLY A 10 11.81 -5.64 2.96
C GLY A 10 12.36 -4.24 2.67
N GLY A 11 12.22 -3.32 3.61
CA GLY A 11 12.71 -1.94 3.50
C GLY A 11 11.78 -0.97 2.76
N LEU A 12 10.56 -1.38 2.40
CA LEU A 12 9.57 -0.52 1.74
C LEU A 12 8.93 0.50 2.70
N LEU A 13 8.90 0.21 3.99
CA LEU A 13 8.29 1.07 5.00
C LEU A 13 9.35 1.68 5.92
N ALA A 14 9.35 3.02 6.01
CA ALA A 14 10.09 3.69 7.07
C ALA A 14 9.32 3.57 8.39
N LEU A 15 9.93 2.93 9.38
CA LEU A 15 9.37 2.82 10.72
C LEU A 15 10.12 3.70 11.71
N ASP A 16 9.35 4.44 12.51
CA ASP A 16 9.89 5.13 13.68
C ASP A 16 10.38 4.13 14.73
N GLU A 17 11.47 4.48 15.42
CA GLU A 17 12.11 3.62 16.42
C GLU A 17 11.16 3.09 17.52
N PRO A 18 10.20 3.87 18.05
CA PRO A 18 9.23 3.35 19.00
C PRO A 18 8.35 2.22 18.44
N VAL A 19 7.96 2.32 17.15
CA VAL A 19 7.15 1.29 16.47
C VAL A 19 7.99 0.03 16.28
N ARG A 20 9.24 0.20 15.84
CA ARG A 20 10.20 -0.89 15.67
C ARG A 20 10.39 -1.68 16.97
N LYS A 21 10.61 -0.95 18.07
CA LYS A 21 10.78 -1.54 19.40
C LYS A 21 9.53 -2.29 19.85
N ALA A 22 8.35 -1.69 19.69
CA ALA A 22 7.09 -2.32 20.06
C ALA A 22 6.86 -3.62 19.29
N PHE A 23 7.14 -3.63 17.99
CA PHE A 23 7.04 -4.82 17.14
C PHE A 23 8.00 -5.93 17.59
N LYS A 24 9.30 -5.61 17.74
CA LYS A 24 10.34 -6.59 18.14
C LYS A 24 10.05 -7.23 19.50
N ASN A 25 9.53 -6.46 20.45
CA ASN A 25 9.18 -6.98 21.78
C ASN A 25 8.09 -8.08 21.72
N GLN A 26 7.24 -8.07 20.69
CA GLN A 26 6.17 -9.04 20.55
C GLN A 26 6.67 -10.38 19.96
N LEU A 27 7.80 -10.40 19.24
CA LEU A 27 8.35 -11.62 18.62
C LEU A 27 8.65 -12.69 19.69
N ALA A 28 9.28 -12.32 20.80
CA ALA A 28 9.58 -13.23 21.90
C ALA A 28 8.33 -13.89 22.52
N VAL A 29 7.19 -13.18 22.52
CA VAL A 29 5.92 -13.74 23.00
C VAL A 29 5.46 -14.87 22.08
N TRP A 30 5.52 -14.69 20.77
CA TRP A 30 5.12 -15.73 19.80
C TRP A 30 6.03 -16.96 19.86
N GLU A 31 7.34 -16.77 20.01
CA GLU A 31 8.28 -17.86 20.23
C GLU A 31 7.94 -18.63 21.52
N SER A 32 7.60 -17.93 22.61
CA SER A 32 7.21 -18.57 23.88
C SER A 32 5.92 -19.40 23.78
N LEU A 33 5.07 -19.10 22.79
CA LEU A 33 3.86 -19.85 22.46
C LEU A 33 4.14 -21.04 21.51
N GLY A 34 5.39 -21.29 21.15
CA GLY A 34 5.81 -22.39 20.27
C GLY A 34 5.67 -22.10 18.78
N CYS A 35 5.62 -20.82 18.38
CA CYS A 35 5.65 -20.44 16.97
C CYS A 35 7.08 -20.41 16.42
N GLU A 36 7.26 -20.92 15.21
CA GLU A 36 8.48 -20.72 14.42
C GLU A 36 8.33 -19.40 13.67
N LEU A 37 9.16 -18.42 14.02
CA LEU A 37 9.17 -17.11 13.36
C LEU A 37 10.20 -17.11 12.22
N VAL A 38 9.81 -16.59 11.06
CA VAL A 38 10.70 -16.43 9.90
C VAL A 38 10.66 -14.98 9.44
N ASP A 39 11.82 -14.32 9.48
CA ASP A 39 12.02 -12.98 8.95
C ASP A 39 12.06 -13.03 7.42
N VAL A 40 10.93 -12.73 6.78
CA VAL A 40 10.79 -12.77 5.33
C VAL A 40 9.62 -11.88 4.88
N ALA A 41 9.79 -11.21 3.74
CA ALA A 41 8.78 -10.39 3.11
C ALA A 41 8.59 -10.78 1.63
N PRO A 42 7.39 -10.62 1.07
CA PRO A 42 7.17 -10.68 -0.37
C PRO A 42 7.77 -9.45 -1.06
N ASP A 43 8.15 -9.57 -2.33
CA ASP A 43 8.59 -8.42 -3.13
C ASP A 43 7.39 -7.57 -3.56
N LEU A 44 7.21 -6.43 -2.91
CA LEU A 44 6.11 -5.50 -3.16
C LEU A 44 6.60 -4.11 -3.58
N ALA A 45 7.77 -4.03 -4.22
CA ALA A 45 8.42 -2.75 -4.53
C ALA A 45 7.54 -1.76 -5.30
N GLU A 46 6.67 -2.24 -6.19
CA GLU A 46 5.78 -1.41 -7.01
C GLU A 46 4.42 -1.11 -6.34
N ALA A 47 4.14 -1.67 -5.17
CA ALA A 47 2.81 -1.58 -4.55
C ALA A 47 2.34 -0.14 -4.27
N ALA A 48 3.26 0.74 -3.85
CA ALA A 48 2.93 2.14 -3.58
C ALA A 48 2.50 2.90 -4.85
N ASP A 49 3.24 2.78 -5.95
CA ASP A 49 2.90 3.45 -7.23
C ASP A 49 1.57 2.94 -7.78
N VAL A 50 1.38 1.61 -7.73
CA VAL A 50 0.14 0.95 -8.17
C VAL A 50 -1.04 1.43 -7.34
N PHE A 51 -0.92 1.40 -6.02
CA PHE A 51 -1.96 1.86 -5.10
C PHE A 51 -2.30 3.33 -5.35
N GLU A 52 -1.31 4.21 -5.44
CA GLU A 52 -1.57 5.62 -5.64
C GLU A 52 -2.21 5.94 -6.98
N THR A 53 -1.80 5.24 -8.05
CA THR A 53 -2.36 5.41 -9.40
C THR A 53 -3.82 4.96 -9.43
N LEU A 54 -4.10 3.73 -8.97
CA LEU A 54 -5.46 3.18 -9.00
C LEU A 54 -6.40 3.93 -8.04
N ARG A 55 -5.93 4.31 -6.85
CA ARG A 55 -6.70 5.13 -5.92
C ARG A 55 -7.03 6.50 -6.49
N ALA A 56 -6.08 7.15 -7.17
CA ALA A 56 -6.33 8.45 -7.80
C ALA A 56 -7.36 8.32 -8.94
N PHE A 57 -7.26 7.28 -9.76
CA PHE A 57 -8.23 6.96 -10.80
C PHE A 57 -9.64 6.75 -10.22
N GLU A 58 -9.78 5.93 -9.17
CA GLU A 58 -11.07 5.71 -8.49
C GLU A 58 -11.64 6.99 -7.87
N MET A 59 -10.80 7.81 -7.25
CA MET A 59 -11.22 9.08 -6.64
C MET A 59 -11.69 10.09 -7.68
N GLU A 60 -11.04 10.16 -8.85
CA GLU A 60 -11.50 10.98 -9.97
C GLU A 60 -12.84 10.49 -10.49
N ALA A 61 -12.97 9.20 -10.78
CA ALA A 61 -14.21 8.62 -11.29
C ALA A 61 -15.40 8.86 -10.34
N ALA A 62 -15.17 8.82 -9.02
CA ALA A 62 -16.20 9.05 -8.01
C ALA A 62 -16.47 10.52 -7.68
N GLY A 63 -15.47 11.41 -7.86
CA GLY A 63 -15.45 12.74 -7.25
C GLY A 63 -15.14 13.90 -8.19
N GLY A 64 -14.78 13.65 -9.45
CA GLY A 64 -14.27 14.66 -10.38
C GLY A 64 -15.22 15.83 -10.56
N ALA A 65 -16.47 15.55 -10.97
CA ALA A 65 -17.50 16.57 -11.15
C ALA A 65 -17.83 17.34 -9.87
N PHE A 66 -17.78 16.67 -8.71
CA PHE A 66 -18.02 17.31 -7.42
C PHE A 66 -16.90 18.27 -7.04
N VAL A 67 -15.64 17.89 -7.30
CA VAL A 67 -14.48 18.77 -7.11
C VAL A 67 -14.52 19.97 -8.03
N GLU A 68 -14.94 19.83 -9.29
CA GLU A 68 -15.10 20.96 -10.21
C GLU A 68 -16.07 22.02 -9.69
N GLN A 69 -17.18 21.58 -9.07
CA GLN A 69 -18.23 22.49 -8.60
C GLN A 69 -17.96 23.08 -7.20
N HIS A 70 -17.33 22.32 -6.32
CA HIS A 70 -17.23 22.65 -4.89
C HIS A 70 -15.81 22.81 -4.36
N ARG A 71 -14.82 22.97 -5.24
CA ARG A 71 -13.38 22.96 -4.91
C ARG A 71 -13.01 23.74 -3.63
N ALA A 72 -13.55 24.95 -3.46
CA ALA A 72 -13.22 25.84 -2.35
C ALA A 72 -13.74 25.36 -0.98
N GLU A 73 -14.74 24.48 -0.98
CA GLU A 73 -15.39 23.93 0.22
C GLU A 73 -14.75 22.60 0.66
N LEU A 74 -13.83 22.06 -0.15
CA LEU A 74 -13.25 20.73 0.05
C LEU A 74 -11.86 20.78 0.67
N LYS A 75 -11.52 19.71 1.40
CA LYS A 75 -10.17 19.52 1.93
C LYS A 75 -9.17 19.48 0.78
N THR A 76 -8.11 20.27 0.90
CA THR A 76 -7.05 20.36 -0.12
C THR A 76 -6.42 19.00 -0.44
N THR A 77 -6.29 18.11 0.54
CA THR A 77 -5.77 16.75 0.34
C THR A 77 -6.70 15.89 -0.50
N TYR A 78 -8.03 16.04 -0.37
CA TYR A 78 -8.99 15.33 -1.22
C TYR A 78 -8.92 15.83 -2.66
N VAL A 79 -8.96 17.16 -2.85
CA VAL A 79 -8.85 17.80 -4.17
C VAL A 79 -7.59 17.34 -4.91
N LYS A 80 -6.43 17.36 -4.25
CA LYS A 80 -5.16 16.90 -4.85
C LYS A 80 -5.18 15.45 -5.34
N ASN A 81 -5.89 14.57 -4.64
CA ASN A 81 -5.97 13.16 -5.04
C ASN A 81 -6.89 12.96 -6.25
N VAL A 82 -8.00 13.69 -6.30
CA VAL A 82 -8.88 13.72 -7.46
C VAL A 82 -8.15 14.31 -8.67
N GLU A 83 -7.41 15.41 -8.49
CA GLU A 83 -6.61 16.01 -9.56
C GLU A 83 -5.49 15.09 -10.06
N LYS A 84 -4.87 14.30 -9.18
CA LYS A 84 -3.91 13.27 -9.61
C LYS A 84 -4.58 12.31 -10.59
N GLY A 85 -5.82 11.89 -10.31
CA GLY A 85 -6.61 11.03 -11.19
C GLY A 85 -6.99 11.69 -12.52
N MET A 86 -7.37 12.97 -12.50
CA MET A 86 -7.71 13.75 -13.71
C MET A 86 -6.56 13.84 -14.71
N ASN A 87 -5.32 13.79 -14.21
CA ASN A 87 -4.12 13.88 -15.03
C ASN A 87 -3.57 12.52 -15.46
N LEU A 88 -4.20 11.40 -15.06
CA LEU A 88 -3.78 10.07 -15.49
C LEU A 88 -4.18 9.80 -16.94
N THR A 89 -3.29 9.12 -17.66
CA THR A 89 -3.54 8.61 -18.99
C THR A 89 -4.02 7.15 -18.94
N GLY A 90 -4.78 6.73 -19.95
CA GLY A 90 -5.21 5.33 -20.10
C GLY A 90 -4.06 4.31 -20.00
N PRO A 91 -2.89 4.54 -20.65
CA PRO A 91 -1.72 3.67 -20.50
C PRO A 91 -1.17 3.57 -19.07
N GLU A 92 -1.19 4.64 -18.27
CA GLU A 92 -0.74 4.62 -16.88
C GLU A 92 -1.66 3.77 -16.00
N VAL A 93 -2.98 3.95 -16.14
CA VAL A 93 -3.99 3.11 -15.46
C VAL A 93 -3.84 1.64 -15.90
N GLY A 94 -3.70 1.40 -17.20
CA GLY A 94 -3.49 0.05 -17.74
C GLY A 94 -2.22 -0.63 -17.23
N ARG A 95 -1.13 0.13 -17.06
CA ARG A 95 0.11 -0.36 -16.41
C ARG A 95 -0.17 -0.76 -14.96
N ALA A 96 -0.81 0.13 -14.20
CA ALA A 96 -1.09 -0.11 -12.78
C ALA A 96 -1.99 -1.33 -12.56
N LEU A 97 -3.01 -1.55 -13.40
CA LEU A 97 -3.87 -2.74 -13.33
C LEU A 97 -3.11 -4.06 -13.59
N ARG A 98 -2.19 -4.08 -14.57
CA ARG A 98 -1.34 -5.25 -14.82
C ARG A 98 -0.43 -5.52 -13.63
N LYS A 99 0.21 -4.47 -13.11
CA LYS A 99 1.08 -4.56 -11.92
C LYS A 99 0.33 -4.99 -10.67
N GLN A 100 -0.90 -4.54 -10.47
CA GLN A 100 -1.75 -5.02 -9.38
C GLN A 100 -1.96 -6.54 -9.47
N THR A 101 -2.23 -7.06 -10.67
CA THR A 101 -2.36 -8.51 -10.90
C THR A 101 -1.06 -9.26 -10.57
N GLU A 102 0.09 -8.72 -11.02
CA GLU A 102 1.40 -9.29 -10.71
C GLU A 102 1.68 -9.34 -9.21
N LEU A 103 1.40 -8.25 -8.47
CA LEU A 103 1.56 -8.16 -7.01
C LEU A 103 0.64 -9.16 -6.29
N VAL A 104 -0.59 -9.34 -6.75
CA VAL A 104 -1.51 -10.36 -6.21
C VAL A 104 -0.94 -11.77 -6.39
N HIS A 105 -0.34 -12.07 -7.55
CA HIS A 105 0.31 -13.36 -7.78
C HIS A 105 1.61 -13.54 -6.98
N GLU A 106 2.36 -12.46 -6.71
CA GLU A 106 3.52 -12.50 -5.82
C GLU A 106 3.09 -12.84 -4.39
N MET A 107 2.07 -12.15 -3.87
CA MET A 107 1.49 -12.46 -2.56
C MET A 107 0.98 -13.91 -2.48
N ALA A 108 0.31 -14.40 -3.53
CA ALA A 108 -0.17 -15.77 -3.56
C ALA A 108 0.96 -16.82 -3.59
N ARG A 109 2.13 -16.49 -4.14
CA ARG A 109 3.31 -17.39 -4.15
C ARG A 109 4.08 -17.36 -2.83
N PHE A 110 3.96 -16.27 -2.08
CA PHE A 110 4.62 -16.11 -0.79
C PHE A 110 4.01 -16.98 0.32
N PHE A 111 2.71 -17.27 0.24
CA PHE A 111 1.98 -18.14 1.17
C PHE A 111 1.88 -19.58 0.67
#